data_AF-A0AAD9XYT8-F1
#
_entry.id   AF-A0AAD9XYT8-F1
#
_cell.length_a   1.000
_cell.length_b   1.000
_cell.length_c   1.000
_cell.angle_alpha   90.00
_cell.angle_beta   90.00
_cell.angle_gamma   90.00
#
_symmetry.space_group_name_H-M   'P 1'
#
loop_
_entity.id
_entity.type
_entity.pdbx_description
1 polymer ?
#
loop_
_entity_poly.entity_id
_entity_poly.type
_entity_poly.pdbx_seq_one_letter_code
_entity_poly.pdbx_strand_id
1 'polypeptide(L)'
;MPIPKEPCQNCITSKTACEYREVDRKRVPVSHEYVASLEGRLSWFELFVKNLRTASPEQREEMLQSTALDDKSPKNETQAPGEYITQLGIHAGNQANLELGLEGSLVYHGATSIFRAETEHGQKGIADRVGQGYHDGVESNFESVMEHFGIGMQDEVVMKSLTQFFRWQYPHFMFIYREAFLRDHFGDRKNGKYWSSALLLSICALGALVSLDTKDSSDQFFLAAESIIMVTGLTRPSIATVQAFLCLAFYEIGRGNLSKGWGYSGIAFRMAQDLGFQRDPRDWVQHDSSLATTEDVEIRRRIYWGCYISDKLISLILGRPVYLVYDEAEVQPMETLPERPEMASWRPVGFGDEDTQSTKATSMIPYLHEQIRLSRIIERMMTTLFSPRAHLDDISQRVHFDNLNLELNRWRESLPHFAKWLKWGPSSKPIPGVFALHLLFHSARIALNYDQAIATRGSESEKSRVYCSTSATDVTSLLRTYRTQYGLQHAPLVFVYGAVQACRSAKAFGISEELQYLNQTLGELSSIWGLSREVLRRAG
;
A
#
# COMPACT_ATOMS: atom_id res chain seq x y z
N MET A 1 -20.02 2.25 -30.02
CA MET A 1 -21.10 3.03 -30.67
C MET A 1 -21.64 2.21 -31.82
N PRO A 2 -22.98 2.17 -32.05
CA PRO A 2 -23.53 1.49 -33.21
C PRO A 2 -23.15 2.25 -34.49
N ILE A 3 -22.72 1.52 -35.52
CA ILE A 3 -22.35 2.08 -36.82
C ILE A 3 -23.62 2.68 -37.45
N PRO A 4 -23.64 3.95 -37.87
CA PRO A 4 -24.78 4.51 -38.59
C PRO A 4 -24.93 3.76 -39.92
N LYS A 5 -26.10 3.18 -40.17
CA LYS A 5 -26.41 2.45 -41.42
C LYS A 5 -26.70 3.36 -42.61
N GLU A 6 -26.65 4.68 -42.43
CA GLU A 6 -26.97 5.65 -43.48
C GLU A 6 -25.68 6.26 -44.08
N PRO A 7 -25.58 6.33 -45.43
CA PRO A 7 -24.44 6.95 -46.10
C PRO A 7 -24.39 8.46 -45.81
N CYS A 8 -23.19 9.01 -45.63
CA CYS A 8 -23.05 10.44 -45.32
C CYS A 8 -23.43 11.33 -46.52
N GLN A 9 -23.79 12.58 -46.23
CA GLN A 9 -24.29 13.54 -47.23
C GLN A 9 -23.33 13.75 -48.43
N ASN A 10 -22.02 13.68 -48.18
CA ASN A 10 -21.02 13.81 -49.24
C ASN A 10 -21.04 12.62 -50.20
N CYS A 11 -21.14 11.39 -49.68
CA CYS A 11 -21.23 10.17 -50.51
C CYS A 11 -22.55 10.12 -51.30
N ILE A 12 -23.65 10.62 -50.72
CA ILE A 12 -24.92 10.79 -51.43
C ILE A 12 -24.75 11.75 -52.61
N THR A 13 -24.07 12.88 -52.38
CA THR A 13 -23.87 13.92 -53.41
C THR A 13 -22.94 13.43 -54.53
N SER A 14 -21.92 12.63 -54.21
CA SER A 14 -20.98 12.08 -55.17
C SER A 14 -21.39 10.76 -55.81
N LYS A 15 -22.57 10.19 -55.46
CA LYS A 15 -23.09 8.89 -55.92
C LYS A 15 -22.09 7.72 -55.76
N THR A 16 -21.30 7.74 -54.70
CA THR A 16 -20.30 6.69 -54.40
C THR A 16 -20.66 5.94 -53.13
N ALA A 17 -20.39 4.63 -53.09
CA ALA A 17 -20.69 3.77 -51.94
C ALA A 17 -19.90 4.20 -50.69
N CYS A 18 -20.59 4.33 -49.55
CA CYS A 18 -20.00 4.74 -48.27
C CYS A 18 -19.49 3.50 -47.51
N GLU A 19 -18.26 3.08 -47.76
CA GLU A 19 -17.61 1.96 -47.06
C GLU A 19 -16.83 2.45 -45.82
N TYR A 20 -17.19 1.95 -44.64
CA TYR A 20 -16.42 2.17 -43.41
C TYR A 20 -15.45 1.00 -43.19
N ARG A 21 -14.15 1.21 -43.42
CA ARG A 21 -13.10 0.21 -43.18
C ARG A 21 -12.62 0.26 -41.73
N GLU A 22 -12.50 -0.91 -41.08
CA GLU A 22 -12.08 -0.99 -39.66
C GLU A 22 -10.64 -0.49 -39.39
N VAL A 23 -9.81 -0.39 -40.42
CA VAL A 23 -8.38 0.01 -40.32
C VAL A 23 -8.20 1.54 -40.29
N ASP A 24 -9.24 2.32 -40.63
CA ASP A 24 -9.21 3.78 -40.61
C ASP A 24 -9.66 4.38 -39.27
N ARG A 25 -9.33 3.73 -38.15
CA ARG A 25 -9.36 4.37 -36.83
C ARG A 25 -8.28 5.45 -36.79
N LYS A 26 -8.63 6.62 -37.36
CA LYS A 26 -7.91 7.88 -37.18
C LYS A 26 -7.55 8.02 -35.70
N ARG A 27 -6.31 8.48 -35.46
CA ARG A 27 -5.76 8.86 -34.16
C ARG A 27 -6.86 9.31 -33.21
N VAL A 28 -6.86 8.77 -31.98
CA VAL A 28 -7.71 9.22 -30.88
C VAL A 28 -7.79 10.75 -30.94
N PRO A 29 -9.00 11.33 -31.03
CA PRO A 29 -9.14 12.78 -31.07
C PRO A 29 -8.39 13.34 -29.88
N VAL A 30 -7.44 14.22 -30.16
CA VAL A 30 -6.81 15.03 -29.13
C VAL A 30 -7.95 15.71 -28.37
N SER A 31 -7.93 15.66 -27.03
CA SER A 31 -9.10 16.09 -26.24
C SER A 31 -9.54 17.48 -26.68
N HIS A 32 -10.86 17.70 -26.75
CA HIS A 32 -11.41 19.01 -27.11
C HIS A 32 -10.82 20.11 -26.21
N GLU A 33 -10.49 19.77 -24.95
CA GLU A 33 -9.78 20.62 -24.00
C GLU A 33 -8.35 20.96 -24.42
N TYR A 34 -7.57 19.99 -24.93
CA TYR A 34 -6.22 20.25 -25.42
C TYR A 34 -6.24 21.07 -26.71
N VAL A 35 -7.20 20.82 -27.61
CA VAL A 35 -7.39 21.63 -28.82
C VAL A 35 -7.77 23.06 -28.44
N ALA A 36 -8.72 23.25 -27.53
CA ALA A 36 -9.11 24.56 -27.02
C ALA A 36 -7.94 25.29 -26.32
N SER A 37 -7.10 24.55 -25.58
CA SER A 37 -5.88 25.09 -24.96
C SER A 37 -4.86 25.58 -25.99
N LEU A 38 -4.65 24.82 -27.07
CA LEU A 38 -3.79 25.23 -28.17
C LEU A 38 -4.36 26.45 -28.91
N GLU A 39 -5.65 26.46 -29.19
CA GLU A 39 -6.34 27.60 -29.84
C GLU A 39 -6.27 28.87 -28.96
N GLY A 40 -6.39 28.73 -27.64
CA GLY A 40 -6.20 29.83 -26.69
C GLY A 40 -4.78 30.37 -26.67
N ARG A 41 -3.77 29.49 -26.66
CA ARG A 41 -2.35 29.89 -26.77
C ARG A 41 -2.06 30.55 -28.11
N LEU A 42 -2.63 30.04 -29.20
CA LEU A 42 -2.47 30.62 -30.54
C LEU A 42 -3.07 32.03 -30.60
N SER A 43 -4.29 32.20 -30.07
CA SER A 43 -4.98 33.49 -30.00
C SER A 43 -4.19 34.51 -29.18
N TRP A 44 -3.59 34.07 -28.08
CA TRP A 44 -2.71 34.92 -27.27
C TRP A 44 -1.47 35.36 -28.06
N PHE A 45 -0.79 34.43 -28.75
CA PHE A 45 0.37 34.78 -29.58
C PHE A 45 0.00 35.71 -30.74
N GLU A 46 -1.14 35.49 -31.40
CA GLU A 46 -1.62 36.36 -32.47
C GLU A 46 -1.88 37.79 -31.96
N LEU A 47 -2.51 37.91 -30.79
CA LEU A 47 -2.75 39.20 -30.15
C LEU A 47 -1.45 39.87 -29.71
N PHE A 48 -0.52 39.10 -29.14
CA PHE A 48 0.80 39.59 -28.73
C PHE A 48 1.60 40.12 -29.93
N VAL A 49 1.60 39.40 -31.05
CA VAL A 49 2.24 39.84 -32.30
C VAL A 49 1.55 41.09 -32.88
N LYS A 50 0.22 41.18 -32.80
CA LYS A 50 -0.53 42.37 -33.23
C LYS A 50 -0.19 43.60 -32.37
N ASN A 51 -0.04 43.41 -31.07
CA ASN A 51 0.36 44.45 -30.13
C ASN A 51 1.82 44.87 -30.36
N LEU A 52 2.73 43.92 -30.60
CA LEU A 52 4.11 44.23 -31.00
C LEU A 52 4.18 45.09 -32.27
N ARG A 53 3.35 44.81 -33.28
CA ARG A 53 3.31 45.61 -34.52
C ARG A 53 2.90 47.06 -34.27
N THR A 54 2.03 47.31 -33.30
CA THR A 54 1.44 48.63 -33.02
C THR A 54 2.17 49.40 -31.91
N ALA A 55 3.03 48.74 -31.13
CA ALA A 55 3.82 49.32 -30.04
C ALA A 55 5.00 50.18 -30.52
N SER A 56 5.40 51.16 -29.69
CA SER A 56 6.61 51.97 -29.91
C SER A 56 7.89 51.14 -29.74
N PRO A 57 9.06 51.61 -30.21
CA PRO A 57 10.32 50.90 -30.05
C PRO A 57 10.66 50.58 -28.59
N GLU A 58 10.41 51.49 -27.65
CA GLU A 58 10.64 51.24 -26.22
C GLU A 58 9.67 50.21 -25.65
N GLN A 59 8.40 50.27 -26.05
CA GLN A 59 7.37 49.33 -25.62
C GLN A 59 7.59 47.92 -26.19
N ARG A 60 8.12 47.80 -27.42
CA ARG A 60 8.46 46.50 -28.01
C ARG A 60 9.56 45.79 -27.22
N GLU A 61 10.57 46.52 -26.79
CA GLU A 61 11.68 45.98 -26.00
C GLU A 61 11.18 45.47 -24.64
N GLU A 62 10.29 46.22 -23.99
CA GLU A 62 9.65 45.83 -22.73
C GLU A 62 8.75 44.59 -22.88
N MET A 63 7.94 44.53 -23.95
CA MET A 63 7.10 43.38 -24.27
C MET A 63 7.94 42.12 -24.53
N LEU A 64 9.06 42.22 -25.23
CA LEU A 64 9.96 41.10 -25.49
C LEU A 64 10.67 40.60 -24.21
N GLN A 65 11.06 41.51 -23.32
CA GLN A 65 11.65 41.17 -22.01
C GLN A 65 10.67 40.44 -21.09
N SER A 66 9.38 40.79 -21.12
CA SER A 66 8.33 40.12 -20.32
C SER A 66 8.09 38.64 -20.69
N THR A 67 8.56 38.22 -21.87
CA THR A 67 8.47 36.84 -22.38
C THR A 67 9.74 36.01 -22.16
N ALA A 68 10.79 36.58 -21.56
CA ALA A 68 12.01 35.84 -21.28
C ALA A 68 11.79 34.78 -20.18
N LEU A 69 11.95 33.52 -20.57
CA LEU A 69 11.92 32.35 -19.68
C LEU A 69 13.16 32.34 -18.78
N ASP A 70 13.17 33.10 -17.67
CA ASP A 70 14.15 32.94 -16.59
C ASP A 70 13.58 33.31 -15.19
N ASP A 71 13.14 32.27 -14.49
CA ASP A 71 13.20 31.86 -13.07
C ASP A 71 13.34 32.84 -11.86
N LYS A 72 13.11 34.16 -11.94
CA LYS A 72 13.03 34.99 -10.70
C LYS A 72 11.97 36.08 -10.76
N SER A 73 10.88 35.87 -10.05
CA SER A 73 9.78 36.84 -9.88
C SER A 73 10.19 38.07 -9.08
N PRO A 74 9.87 39.28 -9.57
CA PRO A 74 9.47 40.38 -8.72
C PRO A 74 7.98 40.69 -8.91
N LYS A 75 7.33 40.89 -7.77
CA LYS A 75 5.94 41.33 -7.65
C LYS A 75 5.75 42.65 -8.41
N ASN A 76 4.86 42.66 -9.41
CA ASN A 76 4.08 43.85 -9.75
C ASN A 76 2.77 43.45 -10.43
N GLU A 77 1.75 44.19 -10.04
CA GLU A 77 0.34 43.99 -10.34
C GLU A 77 0.05 44.19 -11.83
N THR A 78 -0.01 43.10 -12.59
CA THR A 78 -0.88 42.99 -13.77
C THR A 78 -1.06 41.52 -14.11
N GLN A 79 -2.33 41.12 -14.23
CA GLN A 79 -2.86 39.76 -14.26
C GLN A 79 -1.98 38.75 -15.00
N ALA A 80 -1.32 37.88 -14.23
CA ALA A 80 -0.58 36.75 -14.75
C ALA A 80 -1.55 35.68 -15.30
N PRO A 81 -1.11 34.83 -16.25
CA PRO A 81 -1.93 33.75 -16.84
C PRO A 81 -2.51 32.75 -15.82
N GLY A 82 -2.02 32.76 -14.58
CA GLY A 82 -2.58 32.00 -13.47
C GLY A 82 -4.03 32.38 -13.16
N GLU A 83 -4.40 33.67 -13.23
CA GLU A 83 -5.75 34.13 -12.86
C GLU A 83 -6.84 33.60 -13.81
N TYR A 84 -6.54 33.39 -15.09
CA TYR A 84 -7.52 32.84 -16.03
C TYR A 84 -7.83 31.36 -15.74
N ILE A 85 -6.84 30.59 -15.30
CA ILE A 85 -7.02 29.18 -14.87
C ILE A 85 -7.71 29.13 -13.50
N THR A 86 -7.42 30.07 -12.59
CA THR A 86 -8.13 30.21 -11.31
C THR A 86 -9.61 30.56 -11.52
N GLN A 87 -9.94 31.40 -12.51
CA GLN A 87 -11.32 31.78 -12.85
C GLN A 87 -12.15 30.64 -13.45
N LEU A 88 -11.53 29.63 -14.06
CA LEU A 88 -12.25 28.47 -14.61
C LEU A 88 -12.75 27.49 -13.54
N GLY A 89 -12.38 27.67 -12.26
CA GLY A 89 -12.80 26.77 -11.16
C GLY A 89 -12.20 25.35 -11.25
N ILE A 90 -11.30 25.10 -12.19
CA ILE A 90 -10.74 23.76 -12.49
C ILE A 90 -9.79 23.26 -11.38
N HIS A 91 -9.23 24.16 -10.56
CA HIS A 91 -8.43 23.81 -9.37
C HIS A 91 -9.25 23.49 -8.10
N ALA A 92 -10.58 23.35 -8.21
CA ALA A 92 -11.39 22.87 -7.10
C ALA A 92 -11.00 21.46 -6.60
N GLY A 93 -10.19 20.71 -7.36
CA GLY A 93 -9.70 19.37 -6.99
C GLY A 93 -8.89 19.29 -5.68
N ASN A 94 -8.34 20.40 -5.21
CA ASN A 94 -7.63 20.47 -3.92
C ASN A 94 -8.49 20.98 -2.75
N GLN A 95 -9.79 21.17 -2.95
CA GLN A 95 -10.72 21.60 -1.89
C GLN A 95 -11.19 20.40 -1.06
N ALA A 96 -10.24 19.66 -0.50
CA ALA A 96 -10.54 18.68 0.53
C ALA A 96 -10.43 19.34 1.91
N ASN A 97 -11.25 18.91 2.85
CA ASN A 97 -11.23 19.36 4.25
C ASN A 97 -11.28 18.16 5.20
N LEU A 98 -10.76 18.39 6.41
CA LEU A 98 -10.98 17.50 7.55
C LEU A 98 -12.00 18.14 8.47
N GLU A 99 -13.09 17.42 8.76
CA GLU A 99 -14.12 17.88 9.69
C GLU A 99 -14.22 16.96 10.91
N LEU A 100 -14.60 17.50 12.07
CA LEU A 100 -14.84 16.70 13.27
C LEU A 100 -16.07 15.82 13.05
N GLY A 101 -15.86 14.51 13.06
CA GLY A 101 -16.91 13.52 13.10
C GLY A 101 -17.66 13.50 14.43
N LEU A 102 -18.72 12.69 14.49
CA LEU A 102 -19.66 12.59 15.63
C LEU A 102 -18.99 12.24 16.96
N GLU A 103 -17.80 11.63 16.93
CA GLU A 103 -17.07 11.14 18.11
C GLU A 103 -15.69 11.79 18.28
N GLY A 104 -15.45 12.94 17.63
CA GLY A 104 -14.23 13.73 17.80
C GLY A 104 -13.03 13.30 16.94
N SER A 105 -13.15 12.24 16.14
CA SER A 105 -12.18 11.92 15.09
C SER A 105 -12.35 12.84 13.89
N LEU A 106 -11.26 13.14 13.18
CA LEU A 106 -11.32 13.94 11.96
C LEU A 106 -11.59 13.05 10.75
N VAL A 107 -12.56 13.45 9.94
CA VAL A 107 -13.05 12.74 8.76
C VAL A 107 -12.72 13.56 7.51
N TYR A 108 -12.22 12.88 6.50
CA TYR A 108 -11.85 13.43 5.21
C TYR A 108 -13.04 13.59 4.28
N HIS A 109 -13.22 14.81 3.79
CA HIS A 109 -14.21 15.17 2.81
C HIS A 109 -13.50 15.71 1.55
N GLY A 110 -13.68 15.01 0.43
CA GLY A 110 -13.10 15.42 -0.85
C GLY A 110 -13.90 16.52 -1.55
N ALA A 111 -13.40 17.00 -2.69
CA ALA A 111 -13.96 18.13 -3.45
C ALA A 111 -15.44 17.98 -3.89
N THR A 112 -15.96 16.76 -3.95
CA THR A 112 -17.36 16.45 -4.30
C THR A 112 -18.25 16.18 -3.08
N SER A 113 -17.71 16.34 -1.86
CA SER A 113 -18.46 16.15 -0.62
C SER A 113 -19.59 17.18 -0.50
N ILE A 114 -20.72 16.75 0.08
CA ILE A 114 -21.80 17.67 0.49
C ILE A 114 -21.35 18.62 1.60
N PHE A 115 -20.30 18.27 2.33
CA PHE A 115 -19.67 19.07 3.39
C PHE A 115 -18.51 19.91 2.84
N ARG A 116 -18.61 20.36 1.58
CA ARG A 116 -17.63 21.26 1.00
C ARG A 116 -17.67 22.58 1.77
N ALA A 117 -16.57 22.94 2.43
CA ALA A 117 -16.47 24.20 3.13
C ALA A 117 -16.58 25.37 2.12
N GLU A 118 -17.71 26.10 2.16
CA GLU A 118 -17.78 27.42 1.55
C GLU A 118 -16.77 28.31 2.29
N THR A 119 -15.81 28.84 1.55
CA THR A 119 -14.74 29.69 2.10
C THR A 119 -15.30 31.09 2.38
N GLU A 120 -16.25 31.20 3.32
CA GLU A 120 -16.75 32.48 3.82
C GLU A 120 -16.63 32.54 5.35
N HIS A 121 -15.74 33.42 5.80
CA HIS A 121 -15.76 34.15 7.07
C HIS A 121 -16.14 33.36 8.34
N GLY A 122 -15.12 32.85 9.05
CA GLY A 122 -15.22 32.69 10.51
C GLY A 122 -14.68 31.38 11.08
N GLN A 123 -13.39 31.08 10.88
CA GLN A 123 -12.72 30.02 11.66
C GLN A 123 -12.33 30.54 13.04
N LYS A 124 -13.30 30.56 13.95
CA LYS A 124 -13.06 30.52 15.40
C LYS A 124 -13.83 29.33 15.97
N GLY A 125 -13.11 28.37 16.55
CA GLY A 125 -13.69 27.41 17.48
C GLY A 125 -13.78 25.94 17.01
N ILE A 126 -12.68 25.35 16.55
CA ILE A 126 -12.54 23.87 16.54
C ILE A 126 -11.85 23.39 17.84
N ALA A 127 -10.99 24.22 18.44
CA ALA A 127 -10.22 23.86 19.64
C ALA A 127 -11.06 23.64 20.91
N ASP A 128 -12.23 24.28 21.05
CA ASP A 128 -13.02 24.24 22.29
C ASP A 128 -14.06 23.10 22.36
N ARG A 129 -14.26 22.33 21.28
CA ARG A 129 -15.29 21.26 21.24
C ARG A 129 -14.74 19.84 21.48
N VAL A 130 -13.43 19.68 21.62
CA VAL A 130 -12.78 18.37 21.85
C VAL A 130 -12.93 17.90 23.31
N GLY A 131 -13.53 18.71 24.20
CA GLY A 131 -13.39 18.54 25.64
C GLY A 131 -14.49 17.80 26.41
N GLN A 132 -15.64 17.40 25.84
CA GLN A 132 -16.72 16.84 26.67
C GLN A 132 -17.52 15.71 26.01
N GLY A 133 -17.34 14.49 26.52
CA GLY A 133 -18.40 13.46 26.60
C GLY A 133 -18.08 12.12 25.92
N TYR A 134 -18.32 11.02 26.66
CA TYR A 134 -18.35 9.59 26.24
C TYR A 134 -17.08 8.71 26.34
N HIS A 135 -16.09 9.05 27.16
CA HIS A 135 -15.00 8.09 27.45
C HIS A 135 -15.34 7.05 28.55
N ASP A 136 -16.17 7.42 29.54
CA ASP A 136 -16.26 6.65 30.80
C ASP A 136 -17.01 5.29 30.68
N GLY A 137 -17.97 5.17 29.75
CA GLY A 137 -18.77 3.94 29.61
C GLY A 137 -18.14 2.86 28.71
N VAL A 138 -17.18 3.22 27.87
CA VAL A 138 -16.60 2.33 26.86
C VAL A 138 -15.41 1.55 27.42
N GLU A 139 -14.58 2.17 28.27
CA GLU A 139 -13.46 1.47 28.93
C GLU A 139 -13.95 0.35 29.86
N SER A 140 -15.03 0.59 30.62
CA SER A 140 -15.62 -0.43 31.51
C SER A 140 -16.09 -1.68 30.76
N ASN A 141 -16.62 -1.51 29.54
CA ASN A 141 -17.00 -2.66 28.70
C ASN A 141 -15.77 -3.45 28.21
N PHE A 142 -14.63 -2.79 28.00
CA PHE A 142 -13.42 -3.46 27.54
C PHE A 142 -12.77 -4.30 28.64
N GLU A 143 -12.72 -3.76 29.87
CA GLU A 143 -12.27 -4.52 31.04
C GLU A 143 -13.13 -5.76 31.25
N SER A 144 -14.47 -5.63 31.13
CA SER A 144 -15.39 -6.77 31.23
C SER A 144 -15.14 -7.83 30.13
N VAL A 145 -14.85 -7.41 28.89
CA VAL A 145 -14.50 -8.37 27.82
C VAL A 145 -13.20 -9.10 28.17
N MET A 146 -12.17 -8.38 28.60
CA MET A 146 -10.90 -9.01 28.96
C MET A 146 -11.06 -9.99 30.13
N GLU A 147 -11.84 -9.62 31.14
CA GLU A 147 -12.15 -10.48 32.29
C GLU A 147 -12.97 -11.71 31.89
N HIS A 148 -13.95 -11.56 30.98
CA HIS A 148 -14.73 -12.66 30.40
C HIS A 148 -13.83 -13.66 29.67
N PHE A 149 -12.85 -13.16 28.92
CA PHE A 149 -11.85 -13.99 28.27
C PHE A 149 -10.73 -14.40 29.22
N GLY A 150 -10.71 -14.00 30.51
CA GLY A 150 -9.66 -14.38 31.45
C GLY A 150 -8.27 -13.84 31.10
N ILE A 151 -8.20 -12.64 30.53
CA ILE A 151 -6.95 -11.98 30.12
C ILE A 151 -6.61 -10.86 31.09
N GLY A 152 -5.50 -10.99 31.80
CA GLY A 152 -4.90 -9.91 32.57
C GLY A 152 -3.96 -9.06 31.72
N MET A 153 -4.08 -7.74 31.81
CA MET A 153 -3.18 -6.78 31.12
C MET A 153 -1.71 -6.92 31.53
N GLN A 154 -1.44 -7.47 32.71
CA GLN A 154 -0.09 -7.67 33.26
C GLN A 154 0.39 -9.11 33.10
N ASP A 155 -0.38 -9.96 32.41
CA ASP A 155 -0.04 -11.36 32.24
C ASP A 155 1.25 -11.50 31.45
N GLU A 156 2.10 -12.42 31.89
CA GLU A 156 3.36 -12.73 31.22
C GLU A 156 3.13 -13.15 29.76
N VAL A 157 2.00 -13.81 29.48
CA VAL A 157 1.59 -14.23 28.13
C VAL A 157 1.35 -13.02 27.22
N VAL A 158 0.73 -11.94 27.72
CA VAL A 158 0.52 -10.70 26.95
C VAL A 158 1.85 -10.09 26.57
N MET A 159 2.75 -9.95 27.56
CA MET A 159 4.09 -9.37 27.33
C MET A 159 4.95 -10.21 26.38
N LYS A 160 4.94 -11.53 26.53
CA LYS A 160 5.62 -12.46 25.61
C LYS A 160 5.06 -12.32 24.19
N SER A 161 3.74 -12.34 24.04
CA SER A 161 3.09 -12.21 22.72
C SER A 161 3.41 -10.86 22.07
N LEU A 162 3.35 -9.76 22.84
CA LEU A 162 3.69 -8.42 22.38
C LEU A 162 5.14 -8.34 21.87
N THR A 163 6.07 -8.93 22.62
CA THR A 163 7.50 -9.01 22.26
C THR A 163 7.68 -9.77 20.95
N GLN A 164 7.03 -10.93 20.82
CA GLN A 164 7.13 -11.77 19.63
C GLN A 164 6.57 -11.09 18.38
N PHE A 165 5.47 -10.33 18.51
CA PHE A 165 4.93 -9.53 17.42
C PHE A 165 5.95 -8.50 16.91
N PHE A 166 6.49 -7.64 17.80
CA PHE A 166 7.45 -6.61 17.40
C PHE A 166 8.76 -7.20 16.88
N ARG A 167 9.14 -8.38 17.39
CA ARG A 167 10.36 -9.06 16.98
C ARG A 167 10.28 -9.68 15.58
N TRP A 168 9.15 -10.31 15.25
CA TRP A 168 9.02 -11.15 14.05
C TRP A 168 7.98 -10.71 13.04
N GLN A 169 6.85 -10.14 13.45
CA GLN A 169 5.75 -9.79 12.52
C GLN A 169 5.80 -8.33 12.07
N TYR A 170 6.11 -7.42 13.00
CA TYR A 170 6.19 -5.98 12.76
C TYR A 170 7.05 -5.55 11.55
N PRO A 171 8.24 -6.16 11.30
CA PRO A 171 9.13 -5.75 10.19
C PRO A 171 8.52 -5.78 8.80
N HIS A 172 7.46 -6.57 8.60
CA HIS A 172 6.92 -6.81 7.27
C HIS A 172 6.08 -5.64 6.76
N PHE A 173 5.37 -4.92 7.64
CA PHE A 173 4.41 -3.91 7.22
C PHE A 173 4.51 -2.58 7.96
N MET A 174 5.02 -2.55 9.21
CA MET A 174 5.13 -1.37 10.09
C MET A 174 3.96 -0.37 10.04
N PHE A 175 2.72 -0.83 9.87
CA PHE A 175 1.53 0.02 9.99
C PHE A 175 1.25 0.45 11.44
N ILE A 176 1.93 -0.17 12.42
CA ILE A 176 2.01 0.30 13.80
C ILE A 176 3.33 1.05 13.94
N TYR A 177 3.35 2.15 14.69
CA TYR A 177 4.61 2.78 15.08
C TYR A 177 4.95 2.34 16.49
N ARG A 178 5.91 1.43 16.59
CA ARG A 178 6.29 0.72 17.82
C ARG A 178 6.53 1.67 18.99
N GLU A 179 7.31 2.72 18.78
CA GLU A 179 7.74 3.65 19.82
C GLU A 179 6.55 4.36 20.46
N ALA A 180 5.61 4.83 19.65
CA ALA A 180 4.44 5.52 20.15
C ALA A 180 3.41 4.57 20.77
N PHE A 181 3.21 3.39 20.19
CA PHE A 181 2.36 2.35 20.78
C PHE A 181 2.87 1.94 22.17
N LEU A 182 4.17 1.63 22.30
CA LEU A 182 4.74 1.16 23.56
C LEU A 182 4.79 2.27 24.61
N ARG A 183 5.04 3.53 24.20
CA ARG A 183 4.96 4.69 25.09
C ARG A 183 3.56 4.81 25.69
N ASP A 184 2.52 4.73 24.87
CA ASP A 184 1.14 4.84 25.35
C ASP A 184 0.75 3.60 26.18
N HIS A 185 1.26 2.40 25.83
CA HIS A 185 1.01 1.16 26.57
C HIS A 185 1.62 1.13 27.98
N PHE A 186 2.86 1.62 28.14
CA PHE A 186 3.55 1.66 29.44
C PHE A 186 3.39 2.99 30.18
N GLY A 187 2.86 4.02 29.52
CA GLY A 187 2.57 5.33 30.07
C GLY A 187 1.08 5.52 30.35
N ASP A 188 0.55 6.67 29.91
CA ASP A 188 -0.86 7.01 30.09
C ASP A 188 -1.72 6.40 28.96
N ARG A 189 -2.33 5.25 29.27
CA ARG A 189 -3.21 4.53 28.34
C ARG A 189 -4.50 5.26 28.05
N LYS A 190 -5.07 5.98 29.03
CA LYS A 190 -6.40 6.59 28.93
C LYS A 190 -6.42 7.75 27.95
N ASN A 191 -5.32 8.50 27.91
CA ASN A 191 -5.13 9.61 27.00
C ASN A 191 -4.23 9.26 25.80
N GLY A 192 -3.87 7.98 25.64
CA GLY A 192 -3.02 7.49 24.55
C GLY A 192 -3.75 7.50 23.21
N LYS A 193 -3.15 8.12 22.19
CA LYS A 193 -3.72 8.21 20.83
C LYS A 193 -3.32 7.04 19.93
N TYR A 194 -2.28 6.30 20.30
CA TYR A 194 -1.70 5.21 19.51
C TYR A 194 -1.88 3.84 20.13
N TRP A 195 -2.80 3.73 21.10
CA TRP A 195 -3.05 2.51 21.84
C TRP A 195 -4.55 2.29 22.05
N SER A 196 -4.98 1.03 22.07
CA SER A 196 -6.30 0.61 22.55
C SER A 196 -6.26 -0.85 22.98
N SER A 197 -7.21 -1.29 23.81
CA SER A 197 -7.32 -2.70 24.21
C SER A 197 -7.51 -3.62 23.00
N ALA A 198 -8.35 -3.24 22.02
CA ALA A 198 -8.51 -3.99 20.79
C ALA A 198 -7.20 -4.11 20.00
N LEU A 199 -6.43 -3.04 19.89
CA LEU A 199 -5.14 -3.06 19.19
C LEU A 199 -4.12 -3.94 19.90
N LEU A 200 -3.99 -3.80 21.22
CA LEU A 200 -3.10 -4.66 22.02
C LEU A 200 -3.43 -6.14 21.82
N LEU A 201 -4.71 -6.51 21.97
CA LEU A 201 -5.15 -7.90 21.83
C LEU A 201 -4.97 -8.40 20.39
N SER A 202 -5.20 -7.57 19.38
CA SER A 202 -4.94 -7.93 17.97
C SER A 202 -3.45 -8.17 17.70
N ILE A 203 -2.58 -7.34 18.29
CA ILE A 203 -1.12 -7.51 18.25
C ILE A 203 -0.71 -8.81 18.95
N CYS A 204 -1.22 -9.05 20.16
CA CYS A 204 -0.95 -10.26 20.93
C CYS A 204 -1.44 -11.52 20.21
N ALA A 205 -2.59 -11.48 19.52
CA ALA A 205 -3.08 -12.61 18.74
C ALA A 205 -2.05 -13.05 17.67
N LEU A 206 -1.52 -12.11 16.88
CA LEU A 206 -0.49 -12.38 15.88
C LEU A 206 0.87 -12.76 16.50
N GLY A 207 1.26 -12.10 17.59
CA GLY A 207 2.52 -12.39 18.28
C GLY A 207 2.53 -13.77 18.95
N ALA A 208 1.39 -14.18 19.51
CA ALA A 208 1.20 -15.50 20.10
C ALA A 208 1.29 -16.62 19.06
N LEU A 209 0.78 -16.42 17.84
CA LEU A 209 0.83 -17.44 16.77
C LEU A 209 2.25 -17.92 16.46
N VAL A 210 3.24 -17.02 16.58
CA VAL A 210 4.64 -17.28 16.19
C VAL A 210 5.54 -17.69 17.36
N SER A 211 4.94 -18.05 18.49
CA SER A 211 5.65 -18.54 19.68
C SER A 211 4.98 -19.80 20.22
N LEU A 212 5.75 -20.88 20.35
CA LEU A 212 5.24 -22.16 20.84
C LEU A 212 4.65 -22.04 22.26
N ASP A 213 5.20 -21.17 23.10
CA ASP A 213 4.80 -21.01 24.51
C ASP A 213 3.48 -20.26 24.69
N THR A 214 3.08 -19.46 23.70
CA THR A 214 1.92 -18.54 23.82
C THR A 214 0.83 -18.82 22.79
N LYS A 215 1.09 -19.71 21.83
CA LYS A 215 0.20 -20.02 20.71
C LYS A 215 -1.21 -20.40 21.12
N ASP A 216 -1.39 -21.13 22.22
CA ASP A 216 -2.70 -21.57 22.67
C ASP A 216 -3.59 -20.40 23.12
N SER A 217 -3.01 -19.27 23.54
CA SER A 217 -3.73 -18.04 23.89
C SER A 217 -4.05 -17.16 22.68
N SER A 218 -3.55 -17.50 21.50
CA SER A 218 -3.72 -16.69 20.29
C SER A 218 -5.18 -16.49 19.90
N ASP A 219 -5.97 -17.57 19.92
CA ASP A 219 -7.40 -17.55 19.58
C ASP A 219 -8.20 -16.74 20.61
N GLN A 220 -7.84 -16.85 21.88
CA GLN A 220 -8.43 -16.10 22.98
C GLN A 220 -8.22 -14.59 22.83
N PHE A 221 -6.98 -14.16 22.51
CA PHE A 221 -6.69 -12.76 22.22
C PHE A 221 -7.45 -12.25 20.99
N PHE A 222 -7.53 -13.06 19.93
CA PHE A 222 -8.27 -12.71 18.73
C PHE A 222 -9.75 -12.48 19.02
N LEU A 223 -10.41 -13.42 19.71
CA LEU A 223 -11.84 -13.34 20.03
C LEU A 223 -12.15 -12.14 20.94
N ALA A 224 -11.30 -11.86 21.92
CA ALA A 224 -11.44 -10.68 22.77
C ALA A 224 -11.29 -9.37 21.98
N ALA A 225 -10.27 -9.28 21.11
CA ALA A 225 -10.07 -8.12 20.24
C ALA A 225 -11.26 -7.89 19.30
N GLU A 226 -11.74 -8.96 18.67
CA GLU A 226 -12.88 -8.93 17.75
C GLU A 226 -14.16 -8.47 18.45
N SER A 227 -14.45 -8.99 19.64
CA SER A 227 -15.61 -8.58 20.44
C SER A 227 -15.60 -7.07 20.73
N ILE A 228 -14.44 -6.52 21.11
CA ILE A 228 -14.28 -5.09 21.40
C ILE A 228 -14.46 -4.25 20.13
N ILE A 229 -13.75 -4.61 19.05
CA ILE A 229 -13.66 -3.77 17.87
C ILE A 229 -14.93 -3.82 17.00
N MET A 230 -15.67 -4.93 17.01
CA MET A 230 -16.91 -5.03 16.24
C MET A 230 -18.04 -4.20 16.84
N VAL A 231 -18.02 -3.96 18.16
CA VAL A 231 -19.02 -3.12 18.85
C VAL A 231 -18.75 -1.64 18.65
N THR A 232 -17.49 -1.21 18.72
CA THR A 232 -17.13 0.23 18.80
C THR A 232 -16.28 0.73 17.63
N GLY A 233 -15.55 -0.15 16.95
CA GLY A 233 -14.53 0.25 15.98
C GLY A 233 -15.10 0.85 14.70
N LEU A 234 -16.32 0.47 14.30
CA LEU A 234 -16.95 1.02 13.10
C LEU A 234 -17.57 2.41 13.31
N THR A 235 -18.00 2.72 14.54
CA THR A 235 -18.56 4.04 14.86
C THR A 235 -17.47 5.04 15.27
N ARG A 236 -16.28 4.54 15.64
CA ARG A 236 -15.14 5.34 16.13
C ARG A 236 -13.87 5.12 15.31
N PRO A 237 -13.81 5.58 14.04
CA PRO A 237 -12.58 5.58 13.26
C PRO A 237 -11.42 6.26 14.01
N SER A 238 -10.31 5.55 14.17
CA SER A 238 -9.09 6.03 14.82
C SER A 238 -7.87 5.32 14.26
N ILE A 239 -6.68 5.83 14.57
CA ILE A 239 -5.41 5.16 14.22
C ILE A 239 -5.38 3.73 14.77
N ALA A 240 -5.77 3.56 16.04
CA ALA A 240 -5.73 2.27 16.71
C ALA A 240 -6.72 1.27 16.09
N THR A 241 -7.91 1.71 15.65
CA THR A 241 -8.89 0.83 15.01
C THR A 241 -8.46 0.40 13.60
N VAL A 242 -7.84 1.28 12.80
CA VAL A 242 -7.25 0.90 11.50
C VAL A 242 -6.20 -0.19 11.70
N GLN A 243 -5.27 0.02 12.64
CA GLN A 243 -4.20 -0.93 12.93
C GLN A 243 -4.74 -2.26 13.45
N ALA A 244 -5.74 -2.23 14.34
CA ALA A 244 -6.35 -3.43 14.90
C ALA A 244 -7.09 -4.25 13.83
N PHE A 245 -7.93 -3.63 13.00
CA PHE A 245 -8.58 -4.34 11.89
C PHE A 245 -7.57 -4.95 10.91
N LEU A 246 -6.45 -4.27 10.64
CA LEU A 246 -5.42 -4.81 9.76
C LEU A 246 -4.68 -6.01 10.40
N CYS A 247 -4.40 -5.97 11.72
CA CYS A 247 -3.91 -7.13 12.46
C CYS A 247 -4.88 -8.33 12.40
N LEU A 248 -6.17 -8.10 12.66
CA LEU A 248 -7.20 -9.14 12.60
C LEU A 248 -7.37 -9.70 11.17
N ALA A 249 -7.20 -8.86 10.15
CA ALA A 249 -7.20 -9.31 8.76
C ALA A 249 -6.09 -10.33 8.48
N PHE A 250 -4.85 -10.01 8.87
CA PHE A 250 -3.72 -10.94 8.72
C PHE A 250 -3.92 -12.22 9.51
N TYR A 251 -4.49 -12.11 10.72
CA TYR A 251 -4.83 -13.26 11.54
C TYR A 251 -5.79 -14.21 10.81
N GLU A 252 -6.94 -13.69 10.37
CA GLU A 252 -7.97 -14.50 9.72
C GLU A 252 -7.51 -15.11 8.39
N ILE A 253 -6.77 -14.34 7.57
CA ILE A 253 -6.16 -14.89 6.34
C ILE A 253 -5.19 -16.01 6.70
N GLY A 254 -4.33 -15.79 7.71
CA GLY A 254 -3.37 -16.77 8.19
C GLY A 254 -4.03 -18.06 8.71
N ARG A 255 -5.22 -17.96 9.32
CA ARG A 255 -6.03 -19.11 9.75
C ARG A 255 -6.80 -19.81 8.62
N GLY A 256 -6.86 -19.20 7.44
CA GLY A 256 -7.58 -19.74 6.27
C GLY A 256 -9.00 -19.20 6.11
N ASN A 257 -9.44 -18.27 6.95
CA ASN A 257 -10.76 -17.63 6.89
C ASN A 257 -10.73 -16.44 5.92
N LEU A 258 -10.46 -16.73 4.65
CA LEU A 258 -10.06 -15.75 3.63
C LEU A 258 -11.09 -14.63 3.41
N SER A 259 -12.39 -14.94 3.42
CA SER A 259 -13.44 -13.94 3.22
C SER A 259 -13.53 -12.95 4.37
N LYS A 260 -13.41 -13.43 5.62
CA LYS A 260 -13.47 -12.59 6.83
C LYS A 260 -12.22 -11.71 6.91
N GLY A 261 -11.05 -12.29 6.70
CA GLY A 261 -9.80 -11.53 6.68
C GLY A 261 -9.74 -10.47 5.57
N TRP A 262 -10.23 -10.79 4.36
CA TRP A 262 -10.37 -9.77 3.31
C TRP A 262 -11.35 -8.65 3.69
N GLY A 263 -12.48 -9.00 4.31
CA GLY A 263 -13.44 -8.04 4.84
C GLY A 263 -12.81 -7.07 5.84
N TYR A 264 -12.05 -7.59 6.81
CA TYR A 264 -11.32 -6.76 7.79
C TYR A 264 -10.28 -5.86 7.14
N SER A 265 -9.52 -6.36 6.16
CA SER A 265 -8.57 -5.49 5.43
C SER A 265 -9.29 -4.36 4.71
N GLY A 266 -10.44 -4.62 4.07
CA GLY A 266 -11.22 -3.59 3.40
C GLY A 266 -11.81 -2.56 4.36
N ILE A 267 -12.20 -2.96 5.58
CA ILE A 267 -12.61 -2.01 6.63
C ILE A 267 -11.43 -1.12 7.02
N ALA A 268 -10.24 -1.70 7.28
CA ALA A 268 -9.05 -0.94 7.63
C ALA A 268 -8.68 0.09 6.53
N PHE A 269 -8.70 -0.32 5.25
CA PHE A 269 -8.34 0.58 4.14
C PHE A 269 -9.34 1.72 3.95
N ARG A 270 -10.64 1.44 4.02
CA ARG A 270 -11.68 2.49 3.96
C ARG A 270 -11.59 3.43 5.14
N MET A 271 -11.35 2.90 6.34
CA MET A 271 -11.19 3.72 7.54
C MET A 271 -9.92 4.59 7.48
N ALA A 272 -8.82 4.08 6.92
CA ALA A 272 -7.64 4.91 6.66
C ALA A 272 -7.94 6.05 5.68
N GLN A 273 -8.78 5.79 4.67
CA GLN A 273 -9.23 6.82 3.73
C GLN A 273 -10.19 7.84 4.37
N ASP A 274 -11.09 7.35 5.22
CA ASP A 274 -12.01 8.15 6.02
C ASP A 274 -11.25 9.11 6.96
N LEU A 275 -10.11 8.68 7.51
CA LEU A 275 -9.22 9.51 8.32
C LEU A 275 -8.24 10.37 7.50
N GLY A 276 -8.34 10.35 6.17
CA GLY A 276 -7.55 11.20 5.27
C GLY A 276 -6.08 10.78 5.06
N PHE A 277 -5.71 9.53 5.37
CA PHE A 277 -4.31 9.08 5.30
C PHE A 277 -3.75 8.98 3.87
N GLN A 278 -4.60 9.09 2.84
CA GLN A 278 -4.25 9.15 1.42
C GLN A 278 -3.71 10.52 0.97
N ARG A 279 -3.65 11.50 1.86
CA ARG A 279 -3.06 12.82 1.64
C ARG A 279 -1.89 13.01 2.60
N ASP A 280 -0.93 13.85 2.24
CA ASP A 280 0.20 14.07 3.14
C ASP A 280 -0.29 14.75 4.42
N PRO A 281 0.06 14.25 5.61
CA PRO A 281 -0.40 14.85 6.86
C PRO A 281 0.02 16.32 7.02
N ARG A 282 1.10 16.77 6.35
CA ARG A 282 1.55 18.17 6.41
C ARG A 282 0.52 19.15 5.86
N ASP A 283 -0.33 18.72 4.93
CA ASP A 283 -1.39 19.56 4.35
C ASP A 283 -2.52 19.83 5.36
N TRP A 284 -2.57 19.07 6.46
CA TRP A 284 -3.64 19.11 7.45
C TRP A 284 -3.24 19.69 8.80
N VAL A 285 -1.96 20.06 9.01
CA VAL A 285 -1.43 20.47 10.33
C VAL A 285 -2.21 21.64 10.94
N GLN A 286 -2.75 22.54 10.13
CA GLN A 286 -3.55 23.68 10.60
C GLN A 286 -4.99 23.30 11.00
N HIS A 287 -5.48 22.16 10.53
CA HIS A 287 -6.86 21.70 10.70
C HIS A 287 -6.99 20.53 11.70
N ASP A 288 -5.89 19.84 11.98
CA ASP A 288 -5.86 18.65 12.82
C ASP A 288 -4.92 18.83 14.02
N SER A 289 -5.50 19.04 15.21
CA SER A 289 -4.73 19.18 16.46
C SER A 289 -3.98 17.92 16.88
N SER A 290 -4.34 16.75 16.33
CA SER A 290 -3.59 15.50 16.57
C SER A 290 -2.29 15.41 15.76
N LEU A 291 -2.10 16.30 14.78
CA LEU A 291 -0.88 16.49 14.00
C LEU A 291 0.03 17.57 14.61
N ALA A 292 0.24 17.48 15.92
CA ALA A 292 1.01 18.47 16.67
C ALA A 292 2.53 18.31 16.49
N THR A 293 3.00 17.12 16.11
CA THR A 293 4.44 16.81 16.04
C THR A 293 4.85 16.14 14.73
N THR A 294 6.15 16.18 14.43
CA THR A 294 6.74 15.43 13.30
C THR A 294 6.55 13.92 13.43
N GLU A 295 6.52 13.40 14.67
CA GLU A 295 6.22 12.00 14.94
C GLU A 295 4.82 11.63 14.44
N ASP A 296 3.84 12.51 14.62
CA ASP A 296 2.43 12.27 14.25
C ASP A 296 2.24 12.17 12.74
N VAL A 297 2.93 13.04 12.00
CA VAL A 297 3.00 13.03 10.54
C VAL A 297 3.58 11.70 10.06
N GLU A 298 4.71 11.28 10.61
CA GLU A 298 5.36 10.03 10.21
C GLU A 298 4.55 8.79 10.56
N ILE A 299 3.83 8.79 11.70
CA ILE A 299 2.93 7.70 12.06
C ILE A 299 1.85 7.51 11.00
N ARG A 300 1.20 8.59 10.54
CA ARG A 300 0.16 8.50 9.51
C ARG A 300 0.70 8.06 8.16
N ARG A 301 1.88 8.55 7.74
CA ARG A 301 2.57 8.07 6.54
C ARG A 301 2.85 6.56 6.61
N ARG A 302 3.35 6.09 7.75
CA ARG A 302 3.62 4.66 7.99
C ARG A 302 2.35 3.80 7.94
N ILE A 303 1.25 4.27 8.53
CA ILE A 303 -0.03 3.58 8.46
C ILE A 303 -0.51 3.46 7.01
N TYR A 304 -0.48 4.55 6.24
CA TYR A 304 -0.89 4.54 4.84
C TYR A 304 -0.05 3.56 4.01
N TRP A 305 1.28 3.69 4.06
CA TRP A 305 2.18 2.82 3.30
C TRP A 305 2.10 1.35 3.75
N GLY A 306 1.89 1.09 5.04
CA GLY A 306 1.66 -0.24 5.56
C GLY A 306 0.34 -0.85 5.06
N CYS A 307 -0.74 -0.06 5.00
CA CYS A 307 -2.00 -0.45 4.36
C CYS A 307 -1.79 -0.74 2.86
N TYR A 308 -1.07 0.13 2.16
CA TYR A 308 -0.76 -0.03 0.75
C TYR A 308 -0.01 -1.33 0.47
N ILE A 309 1.08 -1.64 1.20
CA ILE A 309 1.82 -2.90 1.03
C ILE A 309 0.92 -4.11 1.32
N SER A 310 0.13 -4.02 2.39
CA SER A 310 -0.75 -5.10 2.85
C SER A 310 -1.85 -5.41 1.84
N ASP A 311 -2.48 -4.39 1.25
CA ASP A 311 -3.45 -4.51 0.17
C ASP A 311 -2.90 -5.35 -1.00
N LYS A 312 -1.67 -5.06 -1.44
CA LYS A 312 -1.04 -5.78 -2.56
C LYS A 312 -0.74 -7.24 -2.22
N LEU A 313 -0.22 -7.51 -1.01
CA LEU A 313 0.02 -8.88 -0.56
C LEU A 313 -1.28 -9.67 -0.45
N ILE A 314 -2.30 -9.11 0.20
CA ILE A 314 -3.60 -9.78 0.40
C ILE A 314 -4.27 -10.04 -0.95
N SER A 315 -4.25 -9.05 -1.85
CA SER A 315 -4.78 -9.16 -3.21
C SER A 315 -4.11 -10.28 -4.01
N LEU A 316 -2.78 -10.42 -3.90
CA LEU A 316 -2.03 -11.52 -4.50
C LEU A 316 -2.40 -12.89 -3.92
N ILE A 317 -2.49 -13.00 -2.59
CA ILE A 317 -2.84 -14.25 -1.91
C ILE A 317 -4.22 -14.73 -2.33
N LEU A 318 -5.17 -13.80 -2.48
CA LEU A 318 -6.58 -14.11 -2.72
C LEU A 318 -6.97 -14.08 -4.21
N GLY A 319 -6.11 -13.57 -5.08
CA GLY A 319 -6.43 -13.31 -6.49
C GLY A 319 -7.54 -12.26 -6.65
N ARG A 320 -7.57 -11.23 -5.80
CA ARG A 320 -8.60 -10.17 -5.78
C ARG A 320 -8.04 -8.85 -6.29
N PRO A 321 -8.87 -7.93 -6.83
CA PRO A 321 -8.41 -6.60 -7.22
C PRO A 321 -7.80 -5.84 -6.03
N VAL A 322 -6.75 -5.08 -6.31
CA VAL A 322 -6.14 -4.13 -5.37
C VAL A 322 -7.09 -2.97 -5.10
N TYR A 323 -7.04 -2.43 -3.89
CA TYR A 323 -7.92 -1.35 -3.44
C TYR A 323 -7.23 0.02 -3.40
N LEU A 324 -5.98 0.07 -2.91
CA LEU A 324 -5.22 1.33 -2.79
C LEU A 324 -4.28 1.49 -3.98
N VAL A 325 -4.51 2.51 -4.80
CA VAL A 325 -3.71 2.82 -5.99
C VAL A 325 -2.64 3.85 -5.66
N TYR A 326 -1.42 3.67 -6.19
CA TYR A 326 -0.28 4.54 -5.88
C TYR A 326 -0.54 5.99 -6.30
N ASP A 327 -1.02 6.18 -7.54
CA ASP A 327 -1.20 7.50 -8.15
C ASP A 327 -2.50 8.21 -7.68
N GLU A 328 -3.32 7.57 -6.82
CA GLU A 328 -4.53 8.17 -6.22
C GLU A 328 -4.28 8.77 -4.82
N ALA A 329 -3.03 8.72 -4.34
CA ALA A 329 -2.65 9.23 -3.04
C ALA A 329 -1.42 10.14 -3.12
N GLU A 330 -1.41 11.14 -2.26
CA GLU A 330 -0.37 12.17 -2.21
C GLU A 330 0.42 12.06 -0.90
N VAL A 331 0.89 10.85 -0.59
CA VAL A 331 1.64 10.59 0.66
C VAL A 331 3.12 10.58 0.37
N GLN A 332 3.91 11.38 1.09
CA GLN A 332 5.36 11.40 0.89
C GLN A 332 6.02 10.09 1.39
N PRO A 333 7.22 9.75 0.89
CA PRO A 333 8.00 8.65 1.43
C PRO A 333 8.28 8.79 2.93
N MET A 334 8.25 7.68 3.66
CA MET A 334 8.53 7.67 5.11
C MET A 334 9.95 8.10 5.43
N GLU A 335 10.12 8.81 6.55
CA GLU A 335 11.42 9.22 7.07
C GLU A 335 11.86 8.31 8.25
N THR A 336 13.17 8.12 8.38
CA THR A 336 13.75 7.43 9.53
C THR A 336 13.79 8.38 10.71
N LEU A 337 12.98 8.09 11.73
CA LEU A 337 13.03 8.80 13.01
C LEU A 337 14.14 8.23 13.92
N PRO A 338 14.74 9.06 14.79
CA PRO A 338 15.71 8.60 15.78
C PRO A 338 15.10 7.53 16.69
N GLU A 339 15.83 6.43 16.88
CA GLU A 339 15.43 5.40 17.82
C GLU A 339 15.77 5.83 19.26
N ARG A 340 14.84 5.59 20.19
CA ARG A 340 15.05 5.88 21.61
C ARG A 340 15.73 4.67 22.30
N PRO A 341 16.69 4.87 23.22
CA PRO A 341 17.42 3.77 23.85
C PRO A 341 16.53 2.73 24.54
N GLU A 342 15.40 3.15 25.10
CA GLU A 342 14.43 2.29 25.79
C GLU A 342 13.78 1.24 24.87
N MET A 343 13.93 1.40 23.55
CA MET A 343 13.33 0.54 22.52
C MET A 343 14.23 -0.64 22.12
N ALA A 344 15.44 -0.73 22.69
CA ALA A 344 16.43 -1.75 22.33
C ALA A 344 15.89 -3.18 22.52
N SER A 345 15.16 -3.46 23.60
CA SER A 345 14.56 -4.78 23.88
C SER A 345 13.42 -5.15 22.93
N TRP A 346 12.86 -4.17 22.22
CA TRP A 346 11.77 -4.33 21.27
C TRP A 346 12.25 -4.35 19.82
N ARG A 347 13.56 -4.45 19.59
CA ARG A 347 14.14 -4.46 18.25
C ARG A 347 13.78 -5.75 17.50
N PRO A 348 13.39 -5.62 16.22
CA PRO A 348 13.24 -6.78 15.38
C PRO A 348 14.56 -7.50 15.16
N VAL A 349 14.44 -8.78 14.79
CA VAL A 349 15.59 -9.63 14.51
C VAL A 349 16.44 -9.04 13.38
N GLY A 350 17.76 -9.00 13.57
CA GLY A 350 18.69 -8.40 12.62
C GLY A 350 19.04 -6.94 12.91
N PHE A 351 18.45 -6.32 13.94
CA PHE A 351 18.71 -4.94 14.35
C PHE A 351 19.25 -4.82 15.79
N GLY A 352 19.47 -5.93 16.51
CA GLY A 352 20.00 -5.94 17.87
C GLY A 352 21.52 -5.85 17.96
N ASP A 353 22.05 -5.48 19.13
CA ASP A 353 23.49 -5.30 19.34
C ASP A 353 24.29 -6.63 19.24
N GLU A 354 23.63 -7.77 19.45
CA GLU A 354 24.19 -9.12 19.30
C GLU A 354 24.44 -9.52 17.83
N ASP A 355 23.84 -8.83 16.84
CA ASP A 355 23.97 -9.13 15.40
C ASP A 355 25.16 -8.40 14.75
N THR A 356 26.23 -8.16 15.52
CA THR A 356 27.35 -7.21 15.29
C THR A 356 28.21 -7.44 14.04
N GLN A 357 27.95 -8.49 13.25
CA GLN A 357 28.81 -8.85 12.12
C GLN A 357 28.22 -8.60 10.71
N SER A 358 26.93 -8.25 10.55
CA SER A 358 26.35 -8.26 9.18
C SER A 358 25.69 -6.99 8.65
N THR A 359 25.27 -6.02 9.45
CA THR A 359 24.63 -4.81 8.89
C THR A 359 24.65 -3.62 9.86
N LYS A 360 25.30 -2.51 9.50
CA LYS A 360 25.18 -1.19 10.16
C LYS A 360 23.80 -0.53 9.93
N ALA A 361 22.78 -1.30 9.53
CA ALA A 361 21.48 -0.75 9.17
C ALA A 361 20.72 -0.42 10.46
N THR A 362 20.55 0.87 10.75
CA THR A 362 19.86 1.34 11.97
C THR A 362 18.33 1.37 11.80
N SER A 363 17.81 1.15 10.58
CA SER A 363 16.38 1.33 10.29
C SER A 363 15.84 0.35 9.25
N MET A 364 14.58 -0.05 9.44
CA MET A 364 13.81 -0.84 8.48
C MET A 364 13.15 0.01 7.37
N ILE A 365 13.10 1.33 7.52
CA ILE A 365 12.42 2.22 6.57
C ILE A 365 12.94 2.07 5.13
N PRO A 366 14.27 1.98 4.88
CA PRO A 366 14.77 1.74 3.52
C PRO A 366 14.28 0.42 2.91
N TYR A 367 14.05 -0.61 3.73
CA TYR A 367 13.48 -1.87 3.26
C TYR A 367 12.00 -1.73 2.88
N LEU A 368 11.23 -0.94 3.63
CA LEU A 368 9.84 -0.67 3.26
C LEU A 368 9.74 0.16 1.98
N HIS A 369 10.66 1.09 1.72
CA HIS A 369 10.70 1.79 0.44
C HIS A 369 10.84 0.80 -0.73
N GLU A 370 11.69 -0.22 -0.59
CA GLU A 370 11.80 -1.29 -1.60
C GLU A 370 10.54 -2.16 -1.70
N GLN A 371 9.85 -2.41 -0.58
CA GLN A 371 8.54 -3.08 -0.61
C GLN A 371 7.49 -2.24 -1.35
N ILE A 372 7.42 -0.92 -1.12
CA ILE A 372 6.50 -0.01 -1.83
C ILE A 372 6.78 -0.04 -3.34
N ARG A 373 8.06 0.04 -3.74
CA ARG A 373 8.47 -0.05 -5.15
C ARG A 373 8.02 -1.36 -5.80
N LEU A 374 8.19 -2.49 -5.12
CA LEU A 374 7.72 -3.80 -5.60
C LEU A 374 6.19 -3.87 -5.63
N SER A 375 5.51 -3.37 -4.60
CA SER A 375 4.05 -3.30 -4.53
C SER A 375 3.45 -2.48 -5.68
N ARG A 376 4.11 -1.41 -6.14
CA ARG A 376 3.67 -0.65 -7.32
C ARG A 376 3.71 -1.48 -8.61
N ILE A 377 4.70 -2.36 -8.77
CA ILE A 377 4.75 -3.29 -9.91
C ILE A 377 3.61 -4.32 -9.80
N ILE A 378 3.38 -4.85 -8.59
CA ILE A 378 2.27 -5.78 -8.31
C ILE A 378 0.91 -5.13 -8.61
N GLU A 379 0.71 -3.89 -8.18
CA GLU A 379 -0.50 -3.12 -8.46
C GLU A 379 -0.76 -3.02 -9.97
N ARG A 380 0.25 -2.65 -10.76
CA ARG A 380 0.13 -2.58 -12.22
C ARG A 380 -0.15 -3.94 -12.84
N MET A 381 0.46 -5.01 -12.34
CA MET A 381 0.16 -6.37 -12.77
C MET A 381 -1.32 -6.72 -12.52
N MET A 382 -1.83 -6.43 -11.32
CA MET A 382 -3.21 -6.73 -10.93
C MET A 382 -4.25 -5.88 -11.70
N THR A 383 -3.96 -4.61 -11.95
CA THR A 383 -4.88 -3.66 -12.61
C THR A 383 -4.87 -3.75 -14.14
N THR A 384 -3.80 -4.25 -14.74
CA THR A 384 -3.69 -4.36 -16.22
C THR A 384 -3.90 -5.77 -16.73
N LEU A 385 -3.12 -6.76 -16.28
CA LEU A 385 -3.14 -8.11 -16.85
C LEU A 385 -4.17 -9.04 -16.18
N PHE A 386 -4.42 -8.85 -14.90
CA PHE A 386 -5.39 -9.65 -14.14
C PHE A 386 -6.75 -8.97 -13.98
N SER A 387 -6.95 -7.81 -14.62
CA SER A 387 -8.24 -7.12 -14.63
C SER A 387 -9.18 -7.73 -15.67
N PRO A 388 -10.40 -8.15 -15.30
CA PRO A 388 -11.36 -8.73 -16.25
C PRO A 388 -11.80 -7.76 -17.36
N ARG A 389 -11.65 -6.45 -17.14
CA ARG A 389 -12.04 -5.38 -18.08
C ARG A 389 -10.90 -4.89 -18.95
N ALA A 390 -9.72 -5.50 -18.84
CA ALA A 390 -8.63 -5.23 -19.77
C ALA A 390 -9.01 -5.82 -21.15
N HIS A 391 -9.84 -5.09 -21.90
CA HIS A 391 -10.09 -5.33 -23.32
C HIS A 391 -8.87 -4.86 -24.15
N LEU A 392 -7.70 -5.31 -23.73
CA LEU A 392 -6.46 -5.10 -24.45
C LEU A 392 -6.45 -6.04 -25.65
N ASP A 393 -6.02 -5.53 -26.81
CA ASP A 393 -5.67 -6.42 -27.90
C ASP A 393 -4.43 -7.25 -27.52
N ASP A 394 -4.22 -8.37 -28.22
CA ASP A 394 -3.13 -9.31 -27.92
C ASP A 394 -1.75 -8.63 -27.92
N ILE A 395 -1.57 -7.60 -28.76
CA ILE A 395 -0.33 -6.82 -28.84
C ILE A 395 -0.16 -5.99 -27.57
N SER A 396 -1.17 -5.24 -27.14
CA SER A 396 -1.08 -4.43 -25.93
C SER A 396 -0.89 -5.30 -24.70
N GLN A 397 -1.60 -6.44 -24.61
CA GLN A 397 -1.42 -7.37 -23.49
C GLN A 397 0.03 -7.88 -23.43
N ARG A 398 0.61 -8.24 -24.58
CA ARG A 398 2.02 -8.65 -24.68
C ARG A 398 2.98 -7.54 -24.26
N VAL A 399 2.77 -6.31 -24.72
CA VAL A 399 3.63 -5.18 -24.36
C VAL A 399 3.60 -4.92 -22.85
N HIS A 400 2.42 -4.97 -22.22
CA HIS A 400 2.31 -4.83 -20.76
C HIS A 400 3.01 -5.97 -20.02
N PHE A 401 2.86 -7.21 -20.48
CA PHE A 401 3.53 -8.38 -19.94
C PHE A 401 5.06 -8.28 -19.99
N ASP A 402 5.61 -7.91 -21.15
CA ASP A 402 7.05 -7.75 -21.33
C ASP A 402 7.60 -6.60 -20.47
N ASN A 403 6.87 -5.48 -20.41
CA ASN A 403 7.22 -4.33 -19.57
C ASN A 403 7.24 -4.70 -18.08
N LEU A 404 6.24 -5.45 -17.59
CA LEU A 404 6.21 -5.89 -16.19
C LEU A 404 7.36 -6.83 -15.86
N ASN A 405 7.71 -7.76 -16.75
CA ASN A 405 8.89 -8.62 -16.57
C ASN A 405 10.18 -7.80 -16.53
N LEU A 406 10.31 -6.80 -17.40
CA LEU A 406 11.45 -5.90 -17.43
C LEU A 406 11.55 -5.07 -16.14
N GLU A 407 10.43 -4.55 -15.63
CA GLU A 407 10.36 -3.80 -14.38
C GLU A 407 10.72 -4.64 -13.17
N LEU A 408 10.24 -5.89 -13.10
CA LEU A 408 10.64 -6.84 -12.05
C LEU A 408 12.17 -7.08 -12.08
N ASN A 409 12.75 -7.32 -13.26
CA ASN A 409 14.20 -7.51 -13.39
C ASN A 409 14.97 -6.25 -12.96
N ARG A 410 14.57 -5.07 -13.47
CA ARG A 410 15.18 -3.78 -13.11
C ARG A 410 15.10 -3.51 -11.62
N TRP A 411 13.95 -3.79 -11.00
CA TRP A 411 13.77 -3.65 -9.56
C TRP A 411 14.80 -4.51 -8.81
N ARG A 412 14.91 -5.81 -9.14
CA ARG A 412 15.87 -6.75 -8.51
C ARG A 412 17.32 -6.30 -8.68
N GLU A 413 17.70 -5.84 -9.87
CA GLU A 413 19.07 -5.37 -10.17
C GLU A 413 19.42 -4.07 -9.44
N SER A 414 18.44 -3.17 -9.32
CA SER A 414 18.56 -1.86 -8.67
C SER A 414 18.55 -1.92 -7.14
N LEU A 415 18.32 -3.09 -6.54
CA LEU A 415 18.25 -3.21 -5.08
C LEU A 415 19.55 -2.70 -4.44
N PRO A 416 19.49 -1.95 -3.35
CA PRO A 416 20.68 -1.57 -2.59
C PRO A 416 21.28 -2.79 -1.87
N HIS A 417 22.57 -2.74 -1.55
CA HIS A 417 23.30 -3.87 -0.95
C HIS A 417 22.61 -4.44 0.30
N PHE A 418 22.04 -3.58 1.15
CA PHE A 418 21.34 -4.01 2.37
C PHE A 418 20.11 -4.89 2.10
N ALA A 419 19.48 -4.77 0.91
CA ALA A 419 18.29 -5.50 0.49
C ALA A 419 18.59 -6.62 -0.52
N LYS A 420 19.85 -6.76 -0.98
CA LYS A 420 20.24 -7.83 -1.89
C LYS A 420 20.35 -9.16 -1.13
N TRP A 421 19.90 -10.22 -1.78
CA TRP A 421 20.16 -11.59 -1.36
C TRP A 421 20.93 -12.30 -2.48
N LEU A 422 22.02 -12.97 -2.10
CA LEU A 422 22.87 -13.73 -3.00
C LEU A 422 22.84 -15.20 -2.58
N LYS A 423 22.37 -16.07 -3.47
CA LYS A 423 22.30 -17.52 -3.24
C LYS A 423 23.65 -18.14 -2.86
N TRP A 424 24.73 -17.62 -3.45
CA TRP A 424 26.11 -18.06 -3.24
C TRP A 424 26.98 -16.93 -2.66
N GLY A 425 26.39 -16.12 -1.77
CA GLY A 425 27.09 -15.01 -1.12
C GLY A 425 27.94 -15.45 0.08
N PRO A 426 28.77 -14.54 0.63
CA PRO A 426 29.41 -14.75 1.93
C PRO A 426 28.35 -15.06 3.00
N SER A 427 28.74 -15.77 4.07
CA SER A 427 27.87 -16.28 5.15
C SER A 427 27.20 -15.20 6.02
N SER A 428 27.00 -13.98 5.51
CA SER A 428 26.20 -12.94 6.14
C SER A 428 24.79 -13.45 6.40
N LYS A 429 24.27 -13.24 7.61
CA LYS A 429 22.93 -13.62 8.04
C LYS A 429 21.96 -12.50 7.66
N PRO A 430 21.24 -12.57 6.51
CA PRO A 430 20.38 -11.48 6.06
C PRO A 430 19.17 -11.37 6.99
N ILE A 431 18.69 -10.16 7.25
CA ILE A 431 17.53 -9.97 8.12
C ILE A 431 16.27 -10.66 7.55
N PRO A 432 15.29 -11.09 8.38
CA PRO A 432 14.04 -11.70 7.92
C PRO A 432 13.29 -10.89 6.85
N GLY A 433 13.34 -9.55 6.92
CA GLY A 433 12.73 -8.66 5.94
C GLY A 433 13.26 -8.84 4.52
N VAL A 434 14.55 -9.19 4.35
CA VAL A 434 15.14 -9.47 3.03
C VAL A 434 14.52 -10.73 2.43
N PHE A 435 14.38 -11.79 3.23
CA PHE A 435 13.73 -13.02 2.77
C PHE A 435 12.29 -12.78 2.34
N ALA A 436 11.51 -12.06 3.16
CA ALA A 436 10.13 -11.71 2.83
C ALA A 436 10.03 -10.90 1.53
N LEU A 437 10.94 -9.93 1.32
CA LEU A 437 10.99 -9.10 0.11
C LEU A 437 11.27 -9.95 -1.15
N HIS A 438 12.27 -10.83 -1.10
CA HIS A 438 12.60 -11.70 -2.24
C HIS A 438 11.53 -12.79 -2.47
N LEU A 439 10.90 -13.30 -1.42
CA LEU A 439 9.77 -14.23 -1.55
C LEU A 439 8.59 -13.55 -2.25
N LEU A 440 8.24 -12.31 -1.87
CA LEU A 440 7.19 -11.55 -2.55
C LEU A 440 7.53 -11.34 -4.04
N PHE A 441 8.78 -10.98 -4.34
CA PHE A 441 9.26 -10.82 -5.71
C PHE A 441 9.09 -12.10 -6.54
N HIS A 442 9.60 -13.23 -6.06
CA HIS A 442 9.52 -14.50 -6.78
C HIS A 442 8.07 -14.98 -6.90
N SER A 443 7.24 -14.73 -5.90
CA SER A 443 5.81 -15.03 -5.95
C SER A 443 5.11 -14.24 -7.05
N ALA A 444 5.35 -12.92 -7.13
CA ALA A 444 4.80 -12.07 -8.18
C ALA A 444 5.31 -12.48 -9.57
N ARG A 445 6.60 -12.84 -9.70
CA ARG A 445 7.20 -13.29 -10.95
C ARG A 445 6.60 -14.60 -11.45
N ILE A 446 6.38 -15.57 -10.56
CA ILE A 446 5.69 -16.81 -10.88
C ILE A 446 4.24 -16.50 -11.28
N ALA A 447 3.51 -15.71 -10.48
CA ALA A 447 2.12 -15.36 -10.76
C ALA A 447 1.97 -14.71 -12.15
N LEU A 448 2.84 -13.76 -12.50
CA LEU A 448 2.86 -13.11 -13.82
C LEU A 448 3.06 -14.11 -14.96
N ASN A 449 4.04 -15.01 -14.83
CA ASN A 449 4.53 -15.83 -15.94
C ASN A 449 3.86 -17.21 -16.05
N TYR A 450 3.13 -17.66 -15.03
CA TYR A 450 2.70 -19.05 -14.94
C TYR A 450 1.82 -19.48 -16.12
N ASP A 451 0.78 -18.70 -16.44
CA ASP A 451 -0.19 -19.09 -17.48
C ASP A 451 0.48 -19.14 -18.87
N GLN A 452 1.38 -18.20 -19.15
CA GLN A 452 2.19 -18.19 -20.38
C GLN A 452 3.18 -19.38 -20.43
N ALA A 453 3.74 -19.78 -19.28
CA ALA A 453 4.70 -20.88 -19.18
C ALA A 453 4.08 -22.28 -19.36
N ILE A 454 2.78 -22.43 -19.06
CA ILE A 454 2.04 -23.67 -19.31
C ILE A 454 1.38 -23.71 -20.70
N ALA A 455 1.23 -22.55 -21.35
CA ALA A 455 0.65 -22.46 -22.70
C ALA A 455 1.55 -23.15 -23.76
N THR A 456 0.92 -23.67 -24.82
CA THR A 456 1.54 -24.52 -25.86
C THR A 456 2.70 -23.85 -26.60
N ARG A 457 3.66 -24.67 -27.04
CA ARG A 457 5.05 -24.37 -27.42
C ARG A 457 5.29 -23.11 -28.29
N GLY A 458 6.29 -22.33 -27.86
CA GLY A 458 6.95 -21.22 -28.58
C GLY A 458 8.13 -20.68 -27.77
N SER A 459 9.01 -19.85 -28.35
CA SER A 459 10.20 -19.28 -27.66
C SER A 459 9.84 -18.50 -26.40
N GLU A 460 8.69 -17.82 -26.42
CA GLU A 460 8.22 -17.00 -25.29
C GLU A 460 7.67 -17.84 -24.12
N SER A 461 7.01 -18.97 -24.43
CA SER A 461 6.61 -19.94 -23.40
C SER A 461 7.83 -20.50 -22.67
N GLU A 462 8.95 -20.70 -23.39
CA GLU A 462 10.20 -21.16 -22.78
C GLU A 462 10.82 -20.10 -21.85
N LYS A 463 10.82 -18.81 -22.22
CA LYS A 463 11.28 -17.74 -21.32
C LYS A 463 10.46 -17.67 -20.03
N SER A 464 9.13 -17.69 -20.13
CA SER A 464 8.25 -17.68 -18.96
C SER A 464 8.45 -18.93 -18.09
N ARG A 465 8.66 -20.09 -18.73
CA ARG A 465 9.03 -21.33 -18.01
C ARG A 465 10.32 -21.16 -17.23
N VAL A 466 11.37 -20.61 -17.85
CA VAL A 466 12.65 -20.33 -17.17
C VAL A 466 12.45 -19.39 -15.97
N TYR A 467 11.64 -18.34 -16.09
CA TYR A 467 11.34 -17.45 -14.97
C TYR A 467 10.62 -18.17 -13.82
N CYS A 468 9.65 -19.02 -14.12
CA CYS A 468 8.91 -19.77 -13.13
C CYS A 468 9.77 -20.86 -12.45
N SER A 469 10.54 -21.62 -13.22
CA SER A 469 11.40 -22.69 -12.69
C SER A 469 12.53 -22.14 -11.85
N THR A 470 13.26 -21.13 -12.35
CA THR A 470 14.33 -20.45 -11.60
C THR A 470 13.78 -19.84 -10.30
N SER A 471 12.60 -19.22 -10.34
CA SER A 471 11.98 -18.66 -9.14
C SER A 471 11.58 -19.73 -8.12
N ALA A 472 11.09 -20.90 -8.56
CA ALA A 472 10.77 -22.00 -7.65
C ALA A 472 12.02 -22.53 -6.92
N THR A 473 13.14 -22.67 -7.63
CA THR A 473 14.42 -23.08 -7.06
C THR A 473 15.01 -22.00 -6.14
N ASP A 474 14.87 -20.71 -6.49
CA ASP A 474 15.32 -19.60 -5.63
C ASP A 474 14.45 -19.47 -4.36
N VAL A 475 13.13 -19.62 -4.46
CA VAL A 475 12.23 -19.70 -3.30
C VAL A 475 12.61 -20.86 -2.38
N THR A 476 12.89 -22.04 -2.95
CA THR A 476 13.36 -23.20 -2.17
C THR A 476 14.65 -22.88 -1.42
N SER A 477 15.57 -22.18 -2.08
CA SER A 477 16.85 -21.77 -1.48
C SER A 477 16.64 -20.75 -0.35
N LEU A 478 15.78 -19.75 -0.56
CA LEU A 478 15.39 -18.76 0.46
C LEU A 478 14.78 -19.43 1.70
N LEU A 479 13.85 -20.37 1.49
CA LEU A 479 13.19 -21.10 2.58
C LEU A 479 14.17 -21.99 3.34
N ARG A 480 15.08 -22.69 2.64
CA ARG A 480 16.16 -23.48 3.26
C ARG A 480 17.05 -22.60 4.15
N THR A 481 17.56 -21.49 3.61
CA THR A 481 18.43 -20.58 4.35
C THR A 481 17.70 -19.96 5.55
N TYR A 482 16.47 -19.49 5.38
CA TYR A 482 15.68 -18.93 6.48
C TYR A 482 15.42 -19.97 7.58
N ARG A 483 15.02 -21.19 7.20
CA ARG A 483 14.81 -22.30 8.13
C ARG A 483 16.05 -22.57 8.97
N THR A 484 17.24 -22.59 8.35
CA THR A 484 18.51 -22.81 9.06
C THR A 484 18.89 -21.64 9.98
N GLN A 485 18.63 -20.40 9.57
CA GLN A 485 19.08 -19.20 10.30
C GLN A 485 18.12 -18.75 11.42
N TYR A 486 16.82 -18.97 11.24
CA TYR A 486 15.76 -18.40 12.09
C TYR A 486 14.70 -19.42 12.53
N GLY A 487 14.58 -20.55 11.83
CA GLY A 487 13.46 -21.48 12.02
C GLY A 487 12.17 -20.98 11.36
N LEU A 488 11.40 -21.89 10.77
CA LEU A 488 10.13 -21.55 10.09
C LEU A 488 9.03 -21.12 11.05
N GLN A 489 9.23 -21.31 12.36
CA GLN A 489 8.22 -20.99 13.36
C GLN A 489 7.91 -19.49 13.48
N HIS A 490 8.80 -18.65 12.94
CA HIS A 490 8.66 -17.20 12.95
C HIS A 490 8.39 -16.64 11.55
N ALA A 491 8.13 -17.50 10.57
CA ALA A 491 7.95 -17.10 9.20
C ALA A 491 6.64 -16.29 9.04
N PRO A 492 6.68 -15.09 8.42
CA PRO A 492 5.47 -14.32 8.14
C PRO A 492 4.62 -14.98 7.05
N LEU A 493 3.36 -14.53 6.93
CA LEU A 493 2.37 -15.09 6.01
C LEU A 493 2.83 -15.16 4.55
N VAL A 494 3.67 -14.22 4.07
CA VAL A 494 4.20 -14.23 2.70
C VAL A 494 5.00 -15.50 2.37
N PHE A 495 5.55 -16.19 3.36
CA PHE A 495 6.26 -17.46 3.16
C PHE A 495 5.32 -18.58 2.72
N VAL A 496 4.08 -18.59 3.23
CA VAL A 496 3.04 -19.52 2.78
C VAL A 496 2.75 -19.27 1.30
N TYR A 497 2.51 -18.01 0.92
CA TYR A 497 2.22 -17.68 -0.47
C TYR A 497 3.38 -18.02 -1.42
N GLY A 498 4.61 -17.68 -1.03
CA GLY A 498 5.81 -18.00 -1.82
C GLY A 498 6.01 -19.49 -2.00
N ALA A 499 5.87 -20.28 -0.93
CA ALA A 499 5.95 -21.74 -1.01
C ALA A 499 4.85 -22.32 -1.90
N VAL A 500 3.62 -21.81 -1.84
CA VAL A 500 2.51 -22.24 -2.70
C VAL A 500 2.76 -21.93 -4.17
N GLN A 501 3.22 -20.72 -4.51
CA GLN A 501 3.58 -20.36 -5.88
C GLN A 501 4.73 -21.23 -6.41
N ALA A 502 5.76 -21.45 -5.59
CA ALA A 502 6.86 -22.33 -5.95
C ALA A 502 6.41 -23.78 -6.13
N CYS A 503 5.53 -24.33 -5.27
CA CYS A 503 4.95 -25.66 -5.46
C CYS A 503 4.19 -25.75 -6.79
N ARG A 504 3.37 -24.74 -7.11
CA ARG A 504 2.60 -24.68 -8.36
C ARG A 504 3.53 -24.74 -9.57
N SER A 505 4.61 -23.96 -9.55
CA SER A 505 5.64 -23.96 -10.60
C SER A 505 6.40 -25.29 -10.67
N ALA A 506 6.93 -25.77 -9.55
CA ALA A 506 7.71 -27.01 -9.49
C ALA A 506 6.90 -28.23 -9.97
N LYS A 507 5.62 -28.32 -9.59
CA LYS A 507 4.69 -29.36 -10.05
C LYS A 507 4.45 -29.28 -11.56
N ALA A 508 4.26 -28.08 -12.11
CA ALA A 508 4.00 -27.90 -13.54
C ALA A 508 5.20 -28.25 -14.43
N PHE A 509 6.42 -28.06 -13.92
CA PHE A 509 7.65 -28.24 -14.70
C PHE A 509 8.50 -29.44 -14.27
N GLY A 510 7.96 -30.35 -13.44
CA GLY A 510 8.62 -31.61 -13.08
C GLY A 510 9.86 -31.45 -12.19
N ILE A 511 9.91 -30.41 -11.35
CA ILE A 511 11.03 -30.11 -10.46
C ILE A 511 10.82 -30.87 -9.13
N SER A 512 11.04 -32.18 -9.15
CA SER A 512 10.59 -33.10 -8.09
C SER A 512 11.24 -32.88 -6.72
N GLU A 513 12.55 -32.57 -6.67
CA GLU A 513 13.27 -32.39 -5.40
C GLU A 513 12.77 -31.14 -4.66
N GLU A 514 12.69 -30.01 -5.36
CA GLU A 514 12.13 -28.77 -4.84
C GLU A 514 10.67 -28.95 -4.42
N LEU A 515 9.85 -29.63 -5.24
CA LEU A 515 8.44 -29.88 -4.90
C LEU A 515 8.29 -30.66 -3.58
N GLN A 516 9.12 -31.69 -3.36
CA GLN A 516 9.10 -32.45 -2.11
C GLN A 516 9.46 -31.57 -0.91
N TYR A 517 10.53 -30.79 -1.03
CA TYR A 517 10.97 -29.88 0.03
C TYR A 517 9.93 -28.78 0.33
N LEU A 518 9.31 -28.22 -0.70
CA LEU A 518 8.30 -27.18 -0.55
C LEU A 518 7.02 -27.72 0.12
N ASN A 519 6.58 -28.92 -0.22
CA ASN A 519 5.45 -29.58 0.47
C ASN A 519 5.77 -29.85 1.94
N GLN A 520 6.99 -30.30 2.26
CA GLN A 520 7.44 -30.44 3.64
C GLN A 520 7.43 -29.09 4.37
N THR A 521 7.93 -28.03 3.73
CA THR A 521 7.95 -26.68 4.27
C THR A 521 6.55 -26.16 4.56
N LEU A 522 5.59 -26.36 3.65
CA LEU A 522 4.18 -26.05 3.88
C LEU A 522 3.61 -26.85 5.06
N GLY A 523 4.03 -28.10 5.23
CA GLY A 523 3.65 -28.93 6.38
C GLY A 523 4.11 -28.31 7.69
N GLU A 524 5.35 -27.84 7.76
CA GLU A 524 5.91 -27.17 8.94
C GLU A 524 5.23 -25.81 9.20
N LEU A 525 5.00 -25.01 8.15
CA LEU A 525 4.28 -23.74 8.24
C LEU A 525 2.82 -23.92 8.69
N SER A 526 2.21 -25.09 8.46
CA SER A 526 0.84 -25.40 8.88
C SER A 526 0.64 -25.50 10.40
N SER A 527 1.75 -25.55 11.14
CA SER A 527 1.72 -25.40 12.59
C SER A 527 1.26 -24.00 12.99
N ILE A 528 1.60 -22.95 12.23
CA ILE A 528 1.31 -21.55 12.57
C ILE A 528 0.16 -21.02 11.72
N TRP A 529 0.29 -21.23 10.41
CA TRP A 529 -0.64 -20.70 9.43
C TRP A 529 -1.60 -21.82 9.00
N GLY A 530 -2.83 -21.79 9.52
CA GLY A 530 -3.92 -22.67 9.09
C GLY A 530 -4.15 -22.65 7.58
N LEU A 531 -3.87 -21.53 6.90
CA LEU A 531 -3.87 -21.42 5.45
C LEU A 531 -2.97 -22.45 4.77
N SER A 532 -1.78 -22.71 5.31
CA SER A 532 -0.85 -23.70 4.75
C SER A 532 -1.45 -25.12 4.81
N ARG A 533 -2.16 -25.44 5.89
CA ARG A 533 -2.88 -26.71 6.05
C ARG A 533 -3.97 -26.87 5.00
N GLU A 534 -4.76 -25.82 4.79
CA GLU A 534 -5.86 -25.84 3.83
C GLU A 534 -5.36 -25.99 2.39
N VAL A 535 -4.23 -25.36 2.04
CA VAL A 535 -3.62 -25.52 0.73
C VAL A 535 -3.13 -26.95 0.51
N LEU A 536 -2.43 -27.53 1.49
CA LEU A 536 -1.97 -28.93 1.39
C LEU A 536 -3.14 -29.91 1.24
N ARG A 537 -4.23 -29.69 1.97
CA ARG A 537 -5.44 -30.53 1.91
C ARG A 537 -6.11 -30.51 0.53
N ARG A 538 -5.98 -29.42 -0.22
CA ARG A 538 -6.52 -29.30 -1.59
C ARG A 538 -5.56 -29.83 -2.65
N ALA A 539 -4.28 -30.00 -2.31
CA ALA A 539 -3.22 -30.39 -3.24
C ALA A 539 -3.01 -31.91 -3.32
N GLY A 540 -3.33 -32.62 -2.23
CA GLY A 540 -3.47 -34.09 -2.19
C GLY A 540 -4.87 -34.50 -2.60
#